data_AF-A0A139N3J5-F1
#
_entry.id   AF-A0A139N3J5-F1
#
_cell.length_a   1.000
_cell.length_b   1.000
_cell.length_c   1.000
_cell.angle_alpha   90.00
_cell.angle_beta   90.00
_cell.angle_gamma   90.00
#
_symmetry.space_group_name_H-M   'P 1'
#
loop_
_entity.id
_entity.type
_entity.pdbx_description
1 polymer ?
#
loop_
_entity_poly.entity_id
_entity_poly.type
_entity_poly.pdbx_seq_one_letter_code
_entity_poly.pdbx_strand_id
1 'polypeptide(L)'
;MDRSDVILQNLKIKKREYNELEDDYRFKKAKLSEAYNEMYERRERLSRIVDEEASKMDIFLHQVQQTYQDAEDFYRSLHQLMEESQIAYQHRNDSLRQREEILDKNYWKQRNDLENSIDKLRRLYASTTK
;
A
#
# COMPACT_ATOMS: atom_id res chain seq x y z
N MET A 1 27.63 -36.19 -14.14
CA MET A 1 26.46 -35.38 -14.51
C MET A 1 26.79 -34.71 -15.83
N ASP A 2 25.92 -34.81 -16.83
CA ASP A 2 26.17 -34.19 -18.12
C ASP A 2 25.99 -32.67 -18.05
N ARG A 3 26.63 -31.93 -18.95
CA ARG A 3 26.54 -30.46 -19.03
C ARG A 3 25.09 -30.01 -19.27
N SER A 4 24.31 -30.80 -20.00
CA SER A 4 22.89 -30.53 -20.23
C SER A 4 22.06 -30.64 -18.95
N ASP A 5 22.34 -31.64 -18.09
CA ASP A 5 21.67 -31.85 -16.80
C ASP A 5 21.88 -30.66 -15.85
N VAL A 6 23.11 -30.14 -15.79
CA VAL A 6 23.45 -28.99 -14.94
C VAL A 6 22.69 -27.73 -15.39
N ILE A 7 22.61 -27.49 -16.70
CA ILE A 7 21.85 -26.34 -17.24
C ILE A 7 20.36 -26.49 -16.93
N LEU A 8 19.80 -27.70 -17.08
CA LEU A 8 18.40 -27.97 -16.76
C LEU A 8 18.10 -27.76 -15.27
N GLN A 9 19.00 -28.18 -14.38
CA GLN A 9 18.87 -27.94 -12.94
C GLN A 9 18.88 -26.44 -12.62
N ASN A 10 19.82 -25.69 -13.19
CA ASN A 10 19.90 -24.23 -13.02
C ASN A 10 18.65 -23.52 -13.54
N LEU A 11 18.06 -24.00 -14.64
CA LEU A 11 16.82 -23.47 -15.20
C LEU A 11 15.63 -23.71 -14.26
N LYS A 12 15.57 -24.88 -13.61
CA LYS A 12 14.55 -25.16 -12.58
C LYS A 12 14.71 -24.25 -11.36
N ILE A 13 15.95 -24.01 -10.90
CA ILE A 13 16.23 -23.11 -9.79
C ILE A 13 15.79 -21.68 -10.14
N LYS A 14 16.20 -21.15 -11.29
CA LYS A 14 15.84 -19.78 -11.70
C LYS A 14 14.34 -19.58 -11.89
N LYS A 15 13.62 -20.59 -12.39
CA LYS A 15 12.16 -20.56 -12.45
C LYS A 15 11.51 -20.54 -11.07
N ARG A 16 12.07 -21.26 -10.09
CA ARG A 16 11.59 -21.21 -8.71
C ARG A 16 11.80 -19.82 -8.10
N GLU A 17 13.01 -19.26 -8.24
CA GLU A 17 13.30 -17.89 -7.80
C GLU A 17 12.35 -16.87 -8.42
N TYR A 18 12.01 -17.01 -9.71
CA TYR A 18 11.03 -16.15 -10.38
C TYR A 18 9.64 -16.26 -9.74
N ASN A 19 9.17 -17.48 -9.45
CA ASN A 19 7.86 -17.68 -8.82
C ASN A 19 7.84 -17.14 -7.38
N GLU A 20 8.90 -17.37 -6.60
CA GLU A 20 9.04 -16.85 -5.24
C GLU A 20 9.04 -15.31 -5.24
N LEU A 21 9.68 -14.67 -6.22
CA LEU A 21 9.64 -13.23 -6.42
C LEU A 21 8.21 -12.73 -6.73
N GLU A 22 7.46 -13.42 -7.58
CA GLU A 22 6.06 -13.05 -7.86
C GLU A 22 5.18 -13.17 -6.62
N ASP A 23 5.32 -14.26 -5.86
CA ASP A 23 4.52 -14.50 -4.66
C ASP A 23 4.83 -13.45 -3.58
N ASP A 24 6.11 -13.15 -3.33
CA ASP A 24 6.54 -12.11 -2.39
C ASP A 24 6.03 -10.73 -2.81
N TYR A 25 6.12 -10.40 -4.11
CA TYR A 25 5.59 -9.13 -4.63
C TYR A 25 4.08 -9.01 -4.42
N ARG A 26 3.30 -10.05 -4.76
CA ARG A 26 1.85 -10.07 -4.57
C ARG A 26 1.49 -9.93 -3.10
N PHE A 27 2.19 -10.64 -2.21
CA PHE A 27 2.00 -10.53 -0.77
C PHE A 27 2.24 -9.10 -0.27
N LYS A 28 3.34 -8.47 -0.67
CA LYS A 28 3.65 -7.09 -0.30
C LYS A 28 2.65 -6.07 -0.86
N LYS A 29 2.16 -6.26 -2.09
CA LYS A 29 1.10 -5.43 -2.67
C LYS A 29 -0.22 -5.56 -1.91
N ALA A 30 -0.60 -6.77 -1.51
CA ALA A 30 -1.77 -6.99 -0.66
C ALA A 30 -1.65 -6.24 0.68
N LYS A 31 -0.47 -6.28 1.32
CA LYS A 31 -0.22 -5.53 2.57
C LYS A 31 -0.27 -4.01 2.39
N LEU A 32 0.21 -3.48 1.26
CA LEU A 32 0.05 -2.07 0.94
C LEU A 32 -1.42 -1.70 0.74
N SER A 33 -2.19 -2.54 0.03
CA SER A 33 -3.63 -2.32 -0.17
C SER A 33 -4.39 -2.33 1.15
N GLU A 34 -4.09 -3.26 2.06
CA GLU A 34 -4.66 -3.28 3.42
C GLU A 34 -4.35 -1.96 4.16
N ALA A 35 -3.11 -1.47 4.07
CA ALA A 35 -2.71 -0.22 4.72
C ALA A 35 -3.44 1.01 4.14
N TYR A 36 -3.66 1.07 2.82
CA TYR A 36 -4.46 2.13 2.21
C TYR A 36 -5.92 2.09 2.68
N ASN A 37 -6.51 0.89 2.71
CA ASN A 37 -7.89 0.71 3.18
C ASN A 37 -8.04 1.13 4.65
N GLU A 38 -7.10 0.75 5.52
CA GLU A 38 -7.11 1.17 6.92
C GLU A 38 -7.10 2.70 7.05
N MET A 39 -6.27 3.39 6.26
CA MET A 39 -6.21 4.86 6.29
C MET A 39 -7.52 5.49 5.84
N TYR A 40 -8.12 4.96 4.76
CA TYR A 40 -9.40 5.41 4.26
C TYR A 40 -10.50 5.23 5.31
N GLU A 41 -10.61 4.03 5.89
CA GLU A 41 -11.60 3.72 6.93
C GLU A 41 -11.47 4.62 8.15
N ARG A 42 -10.23 4.91 8.58
CA ARG A 42 -9.98 5.81 9.72
C ARG A 42 -10.43 7.24 9.42
N ARG A 43 -10.16 7.74 8.21
CA ARG A 43 -10.60 9.07 7.77
C ARG A 43 -12.13 9.16 7.72
N GLU A 44 -12.79 8.17 7.13
CA GLU A 44 -14.25 8.10 7.06
C GLU A 44 -14.87 8.02 8.46
N ARG A 45 -14.28 7.22 9.35
CA ARG A 45 -14.75 7.10 10.73
C ARG A 45 -14.64 8.43 11.48
N LEU A 46 -13.53 9.15 11.33
CA LEU A 46 -13.37 10.46 11.96
C LEU A 46 -14.41 11.45 11.44
N SER A 47 -14.64 11.50 10.12
CA SER A 47 -15.66 12.38 9.52
C SER A 47 -17.03 12.16 10.16
N ARG A 48 -17.45 10.89 10.29
CA ARG A 48 -18.73 10.55 10.93
C ARG A 48 -18.80 10.98 12.39
N ILE A 49 -17.72 10.77 13.15
CA ILE A 49 -17.66 11.20 14.55
C ILE A 49 -17.79 12.72 14.66
N VAL A 50 -17.09 13.46 13.80
CA VAL A 50 -17.18 14.93 13.80
C VAL A 50 -18.59 15.41 13.45
N ASP A 51 -19.24 14.81 12.45
CA ASP A 51 -20.62 15.12 12.08
C ASP A 51 -21.61 14.81 13.22
N GLU A 52 -21.42 13.67 13.90
CA GLU A 52 -22.23 13.27 15.06
C GLU A 52 -22.04 14.23 16.25
N GLU A 53 -20.81 14.62 16.55
CA GLU A 53 -20.52 15.54 17.65
C GLU A 53 -21.02 16.96 17.37
N ALA A 54 -20.89 17.46 16.13
CA ALA A 54 -21.49 18.71 15.71
C ALA A 54 -23.02 18.68 15.87
N SER A 55 -23.66 17.60 15.41
CA SER A 55 -25.12 17.42 15.54
C SER A 55 -25.59 17.37 17.00
N LYS A 56 -24.83 16.72 17.89
CA LYS A 56 -25.14 16.68 19.33
C LYS A 56 -25.02 18.08 19.95
N MET A 57 -24.01 18.85 19.57
CA MET A 57 -23.84 20.22 20.04
C MET A 57 -25.00 21.11 19.58
N ASP A 58 -25.41 21.00 18.31
CA ASP A 58 -26.56 21.76 17.79
C ASP A 58 -27.84 21.49 18.60
N ILE A 59 -28.11 20.22 18.90
CA ILE A 59 -29.27 19.81 19.72
C ILE A 59 -29.14 20.39 21.14
N PHE A 60 -27.96 20.31 21.75
CA PHE A 60 -27.72 20.84 23.08
C PHE A 60 -27.95 22.35 23.14
N LEU A 61 -27.35 23.11 22.23
CA LEU A 61 -27.51 24.57 22.15
C LEU A 61 -28.98 24.96 22.00
N HIS A 62 -29.72 24.23 21.16
CA HIS A 62 -31.16 24.44 21.01
C HIS A 62 -31.92 24.23 22.32
N GLN A 63 -31.61 23.18 23.08
CA GLN A 63 -32.25 22.89 24.37
C GLN A 63 -31.97 23.95 25.43
N VAL A 64 -30.74 24.48 25.47
CA VAL A 64 -30.34 25.51 26.44
C VAL A 64 -30.58 26.95 25.95
N GLN A 65 -31.24 27.11 24.80
CA GLN A 65 -31.51 28.41 24.16
C GLN A 65 -30.25 29.25 23.94
N GLN A 66 -29.12 28.59 23.68
CA GLN A 66 -27.85 29.22 23.33
C GLN A 66 -27.67 29.22 21.81
N THR A 67 -26.72 30.01 21.34
CA THR A 67 -26.39 30.16 19.92
C THR A 67 -25.10 29.45 19.57
N TYR A 68 -24.85 29.29 18.27
CA TYR A 68 -23.58 28.79 17.75
C TYR A 68 -22.37 29.54 18.34
N GLN A 69 -22.52 30.84 18.59
CA GLN A 69 -21.44 31.70 19.08
C GLN A 69 -21.01 31.33 20.51
N ASP A 70 -21.94 30.80 21.31
CA ASP A 70 -21.65 30.31 22.67
C ASP A 70 -20.84 29.00 22.66
N ALA A 71 -20.74 28.33 21.51
CA ALA A 71 -19.93 27.13 21.30
C ALA A 71 -18.91 27.28 20.16
N GLU A 72 -18.55 28.52 19.78
CA GLU A 72 -17.61 28.78 18.69
C GLU A 72 -16.28 28.03 18.89
N ASP A 73 -15.77 28.00 20.13
CA ASP A 73 -14.55 27.29 20.49
C ASP A 73 -14.65 25.78 20.25
N PHE A 74 -15.83 25.19 20.44
CA PHE A 74 -16.07 23.76 20.18
C PHE A 74 -16.01 23.46 18.68
N TYR A 75 -16.74 24.21 17.85
CA TYR A 75 -16.72 24.00 16.40
C TYR A 75 -15.34 24.31 15.80
N ARG A 76 -14.65 25.34 16.30
CA ARG A 76 -13.27 25.63 15.93
C ARG A 76 -12.34 24.46 16.24
N SER A 77 -12.52 23.82 17.40
CA SER A 77 -11.74 22.63 17.79
C SER A 77 -12.04 21.42 16.90
N LEU A 78 -13.31 21.20 16.53
CA LEU A 78 -13.68 20.14 15.56
C LEU A 78 -13.05 20.39 14.18
N HIS A 79 -13.07 21.63 13.71
CA HIS A 79 -12.46 22.00 12.43
C HIS A 79 -10.94 21.77 12.46
N GLN A 80 -10.27 22.23 13.51
CA GLN A 80 -8.83 22.03 13.68
C GLN A 80 -8.46 20.55 13.72
N LEU A 81 -9.24 19.71 14.43
CA LEU A 81 -9.04 18.26 14.45
C LEU A 81 -9.12 17.65 13.04
N MET A 82 -10.09 18.08 12.22
CA MET A 82 -10.24 17.62 10.85
C MET A 82 -9.06 18.03 9.97
N GLU A 83 -8.59 19.27 10.09
CA GLU A 83 -7.41 19.77 9.37
C GLU A 83 -6.15 18.99 9.72
N GLU A 84 -5.86 18.85 11.02
CA GLU A 84 -4.70 18.11 11.52
C GLU A 84 -4.76 16.64 11.07
N SER A 85 -5.93 16.01 11.13
CA SER A 85 -6.11 14.63 10.66
C SER A 85 -5.94 14.52 9.15
N GLN A 86 -6.39 15.50 8.37
CA GLN A 86 -6.24 15.50 6.92
C GLN A 86 -4.75 15.62 6.51
N ILE A 87 -3.99 16.47 7.22
CA ILE A 87 -2.54 16.60 7.03
C ILE A 87 -1.84 15.26 7.36
N ALA A 88 -2.19 14.64 8.50
CA ALA A 88 -1.64 13.35 8.89
C ALA A 88 -1.97 12.24 7.87
N TYR A 89 -3.19 12.23 7.36
CA TYR A 89 -3.62 11.30 6.30
C TYR A 89 -2.79 11.48 5.03
N GLN A 90 -2.59 12.72 4.57
CA GLN A 90 -1.80 13.03 3.38
C GLN A 90 -0.34 12.57 3.53
N HIS A 91 0.31 12.91 4.65
CA HIS A 91 1.68 12.48 4.92
C HIS A 91 1.82 10.94 4.93
N ARG A 92 0.86 10.25 5.53
CA ARG A 92 0.86 8.79 5.56
C ARG A 92 0.65 8.21 4.16
N ASN A 93 -0.26 8.78 3.38
CA ASN A 93 -0.55 8.36 2.01
C ASN A 93 0.66 8.54 1.08
N ASP A 94 1.38 9.65 1.23
CA ASP A 94 2.64 9.90 0.50
C ASP A 94 3.72 8.89 0.88
N SER A 95 3.84 8.53 2.17
CA SER A 95 4.78 7.50 2.62
C SER A 95 4.43 6.12 2.05
N LEU A 96 3.15 5.77 1.99
CA LEU A 96 2.70 4.52 1.35
C LEU A 96 3.02 4.52 -0.15
N ARG A 97 2.79 5.65 -0.84
CA ARG A 97 3.09 5.79 -2.28
C ARG A 97 4.59 5.59 -2.54
N GLN A 98 5.45 6.21 -1.74
CA GLN A 98 6.91 6.02 -1.86
C GLN A 98 7.32 4.55 -1.65
N ARG A 99 6.72 3.86 -0.68
CA ARG A 99 6.98 2.43 -0.44
C ARG A 99 6.54 1.57 -1.62
N GLU A 100 5.39 1.88 -2.20
CA GLU A 100 4.87 1.20 -3.40
C GLU A 100 5.78 1.41 -4.60
N GLU A 101 6.21 2.65 -4.87
CA GLU A 101 7.15 2.97 -5.95
C GLU A 101 8.47 2.21 -5.81
N ILE A 102 9.03 2.14 -4.59
CA ILE A 102 10.25 1.37 -4.31
C ILE A 102 10.02 -0.13 -4.53
N LEU A 103 8.89 -0.66 -4.06
CA LEU A 103 8.53 -2.06 -4.23
C LEU A 103 8.42 -2.41 -5.72
N ASP A 104 7.66 -1.64 -6.48
CA ASP A 104 7.44 -1.85 -7.91
C ASP A 104 8.77 -1.77 -8.67
N LYS A 105 9.57 -0.72 -8.43
CA LYS A 105 10.88 -0.56 -9.08
C LYS A 105 11.80 -1.75 -8.82
N ASN A 106 11.88 -2.21 -7.58
CA ASN A 106 12.73 -3.34 -7.21
C ASN A 106 12.24 -4.65 -7.82
N TYR A 107 10.93 -4.87 -7.82
CA TYR A 107 10.31 -6.04 -8.45
C TYR A 107 10.62 -6.10 -9.94
N TRP A 108 10.36 -5.01 -10.68
CA TRP A 108 10.59 -4.97 -12.13
C TRP A 108 12.04 -5.21 -12.49
N LYS A 109 12.97 -4.63 -11.73
CA LYS A 109 14.40 -4.87 -11.92
C LYS A 109 14.75 -6.36 -11.75
N GLN A 110 14.37 -6.95 -10.62
CA GLN A 110 14.69 -8.36 -10.32
C GLN A 110 14.01 -9.32 -11.29
N ARG A 111 12.76 -9.03 -11.66
CA ARG A 111 12.01 -9.81 -12.64
C ARG A 111 12.71 -9.83 -13.99
N ASN A 112 13.10 -8.67 -14.50
CA ASN A 112 13.82 -8.55 -15.77
C ASN A 112 15.16 -9.30 -15.74
N ASP A 113 15.91 -9.20 -14.63
CA ASP A 113 17.18 -9.90 -14.46
C ASP A 113 16.99 -11.43 -14.47
N LEU A 114 15.93 -11.93 -13.82
CA LEU A 114 15.59 -13.35 -13.81
C LEU A 114 15.12 -13.85 -15.19
N GLU A 115 14.24 -13.12 -15.87
CA GLU A 115 13.79 -13.45 -17.23
C GLU A 115 14.97 -13.54 -18.20
N ASN A 116 15.87 -12.55 -18.17
CA ASN A 116 17.10 -12.56 -18.96
C ASN A 116 18.01 -13.75 -18.64
N SER A 117 18.14 -14.12 -17.36
CA SER A 117 18.92 -15.28 -16.93
C SER A 117 18.31 -16.60 -17.42
N ILE A 118 17.00 -16.76 -17.28
CA ILE A 118 16.24 -17.94 -17.73
C ILE A 118 16.37 -18.10 -19.25
N ASP A 119 16.23 -17.02 -20.02
CA ASP A 119 16.33 -17.07 -21.47
C ASP A 119 17.73 -17.41 -21.96
N LYS A 120 18.78 -16.88 -21.29
CA LYS A 120 20.17 -17.31 -21.56
C LYS A 120 20.35 -18.80 -21.29
N LEU A 121 19.84 -19.32 -20.17
CA LEU A 121 19.92 -20.74 -19.84
C LEU A 121 19.15 -21.62 -20.85
N ARG A 122 17.97 -21.18 -21.32
CA ARG A 122 17.20 -21.87 -22.36
C ARG A 122 17.99 -21.99 -23.67
N ARG A 123 18.62 -20.90 -24.12
CA ARG A 123 19.46 -20.89 -25.32
C ARG A 123 20.67 -21.81 -25.18
N LEU A 124 21.34 -21.76 -24.02
CA LEU A 124 22.47 -22.64 -23.72
C LEU A 124 22.03 -24.10 -23.74
N TYR A 125 20.96 -24.45 -23.04
CA TYR A 125 20.43 -25.81 -23.01
C TYR A 125 20.17 -26.33 -24.43
N ALA A 126 19.41 -25.59 -25.23
CA ALA A 126 19.09 -25.95 -26.62
C ALA A 126 20.34 -26.14 -27.50
N SER A 127 21.43 -25.41 -27.23
CA SER A 127 22.70 -25.58 -27.94
C SER A 127 23.53 -26.77 -27.47
N THR A 128 23.26 -27.31 -26.27
CA THR A 128 23.99 -28.46 -25.70
C THR A 128 23.30 -29.79 -25.99
N THR A 129 22.01 -29.77 -26.33
CA THR A 129 21.23 -30.96 -26.74
C THR A 129 21.17 -31.17 -28.26
N LYS A 130 21.77 -30.26 -29.04
CA LYS A 130 22.00 -30.43 -30.48
C LYS A 130 23.30 -31.18 -30.71
#